data_AF-A0A2W5YB31-F1
#
_entry.id   AF-A0A2W5YB31-F1
#
_cell.length_a   1.000
_cell.length_b   1.000
_cell.length_c   1.000
_cell.angle_alpha   90.00
_cell.angle_beta   90.00
_cell.angle_gamma   90.00
#
_symmetry.space_group_name_H-M   'P 1'
#
loop_
_entity.id
_entity.type
_entity.pdbx_description
1 polymer ?
#
loop_
_entity_poly.entity_id
_entity_poly.type
_entity_poly.pdbx_seq_one_letter_code
_entity_poly.pdbx_strand_id
1 'polypeptide(L)'
;MHTAGSLQVDLLGGFRLGADRMTVVPTSVQRLVAYLAVRLRPHSRPELANVLWPFRSRDQAAANLRKTLWQERLGSWGLVESNASAVRLVCEARVDFQLALSAGYRLLTGGRPEPSDQELLADDLLPTWPDSWARFESARWHELRLASLEILGERLLADHNYGAAASVALMVVSAEPWREPPRALLMRTHLANGDYPGAERAFEEYRRQLKAAFRDLAPSDRLHRLLQA
;
A
#
# COMPACT_ATOMS: atom_id res chain seq x y z
N MET A 1 18.61 -13.27 -28.40
CA MET A 1 18.78 -12.30 -27.30
C MET A 1 17.44 -11.61 -27.08
N HIS A 2 16.64 -12.10 -26.14
CA HIS A 2 15.50 -11.32 -25.65
C HIS A 2 16.09 -10.19 -24.80
N THR A 3 15.81 -8.94 -25.16
CA THR A 3 16.01 -7.81 -24.28
C THR A 3 15.21 -8.14 -23.02
N ALA A 4 15.91 -8.49 -21.93
CA ALA A 4 15.27 -8.88 -20.69
C ALA A 4 14.54 -7.64 -20.14
N GLY A 5 13.22 -7.57 -20.31
CA GLY A 5 12.42 -6.60 -19.57
C GLY A 5 12.74 -6.75 -18.08
N SER A 6 12.95 -5.63 -17.38
CA SER A 6 13.23 -5.64 -15.95
C SER A 6 12.10 -6.37 -15.24
N LEU A 7 12.42 -7.42 -14.49
CA LEU A 7 11.44 -8.21 -13.77
C LEU A 7 10.72 -7.34 -12.73
N GLN A 8 9.39 -7.37 -12.75
CA GLN A 8 8.52 -6.58 -11.91
C GLN A 8 7.75 -7.48 -10.94
N VAL A 9 7.71 -7.05 -9.69
CA VAL A 9 6.91 -7.63 -8.60
C VAL A 9 5.91 -6.56 -8.16
N ASP A 10 4.63 -6.83 -8.37
CA ASP A 10 3.56 -6.01 -7.83
C ASP A 10 2.98 -6.66 -6.59
N LEU A 11 2.83 -5.87 -5.53
CA LEU A 11 2.28 -6.28 -4.24
C LEU A 11 1.10 -5.40 -3.81
N LEU A 12 1.00 -4.19 -4.38
CA LEU A 12 -0.10 -3.27 -4.11
C LEU A 12 -1.34 -3.68 -4.92
N GLY A 13 -2.48 -3.80 -4.26
CA GLY A 13 -3.73 -4.29 -4.84
C GLY A 13 -3.77 -5.81 -5.07
N GLY A 14 -2.62 -6.47 -5.08
CA GLY A 14 -2.50 -7.93 -5.19
C GLY A 14 -1.12 -8.37 -5.69
N PHE A 15 -0.85 -9.66 -5.63
CA PHE A 15 0.42 -10.21 -6.10
C PHE A 15 0.43 -10.39 -7.61
N ARG A 16 1.39 -9.78 -8.29
CA ARG A 16 1.72 -10.08 -9.70
C ARG A 16 3.23 -10.16 -9.89
N LEU A 17 3.64 -10.99 -10.85
CA LEU A 17 5.04 -11.23 -11.17
C LEU A 17 5.20 -11.38 -12.69
N GLY A 18 6.14 -10.64 -13.27
CA GLY A 18 6.45 -10.74 -14.69
C GLY A 18 7.32 -9.60 -15.18
N ALA A 19 7.75 -9.65 -16.44
CA ALA A 19 8.39 -8.52 -17.13
C ALA A 19 7.35 -7.87 -18.06
N ASP A 20 7.14 -8.44 -19.24
CA ASP A 20 6.15 -7.93 -20.21
C ASP A 20 4.79 -8.63 -20.13
N ARG A 21 4.76 -9.84 -19.56
CA ARG A 21 3.54 -10.65 -19.37
C ARG A 21 3.45 -11.16 -17.95
N MET A 22 2.26 -11.09 -17.38
CA MET A 22 1.96 -11.63 -16.06
C MET A 22 2.11 -13.16 -16.06
N THR A 23 2.87 -13.67 -15.10
CA THR A 23 3.12 -15.11 -14.96
C THR A 23 2.42 -15.68 -13.74
N VAL A 24 1.67 -16.76 -13.96
CA VAL A 24 1.07 -17.54 -12.88
C VAL A 24 2.12 -18.45 -12.26
N VAL A 25 2.38 -18.27 -10.97
CA VAL A 25 3.30 -19.09 -10.17
C VAL A 25 2.58 -19.81 -9.04
N PRO A 26 3.11 -20.96 -8.56
CA PRO A 26 2.57 -21.62 -7.38
C PRO A 26 2.52 -20.70 -6.16
N THR A 27 1.49 -20.84 -5.32
CA THR A 27 1.30 -19.99 -4.12
C THR A 27 2.52 -19.97 -3.19
N SER A 28 3.28 -21.07 -3.08
CA SER A 28 4.51 -21.08 -2.27
C SER A 28 5.59 -20.15 -2.82
N VAL A 29 5.70 -20.05 -4.15
CA VAL A 29 6.61 -19.13 -4.82
C VAL A 29 6.14 -17.70 -4.64
N GLN A 30 4.83 -17.44 -4.80
CA GLN A 30 4.24 -16.12 -4.55
C GLN A 30 4.59 -15.64 -3.14
N ARG A 31 4.33 -16.48 -2.13
CA ARG A 31 4.58 -16.15 -0.73
C ARG A 31 6.05 -15.87 -0.44
N LEU A 32 6.95 -16.68 -0.97
CA LEU A 32 8.39 -16.46 -0.83
C LEU A 32 8.81 -15.12 -1.45
N VAL A 33 8.44 -14.87 -2.71
CA VAL A 33 8.81 -13.65 -3.43
C VAL A 33 8.24 -12.42 -2.73
N ALA A 34 6.95 -12.44 -2.39
CA ALA A 34 6.29 -11.34 -1.69
C ALA A 34 6.96 -11.04 -0.34
N TYR A 35 7.26 -12.08 0.46
CA TYR A 35 7.92 -11.91 1.75
C TYR A 35 9.29 -11.22 1.62
N LEU A 36 10.09 -11.65 0.63
CA LEU A 36 11.40 -11.07 0.35
C LEU A 36 11.28 -9.63 -0.19
N ALA A 37 10.32 -9.38 -1.08
CA ALA A 37 10.08 -8.08 -1.71
C ALA A 37 9.59 -7.01 -0.73
N VAL A 38 8.84 -7.39 0.31
CA VAL A 38 8.41 -6.48 1.38
C VAL A 38 9.59 -6.05 2.25
N ARG A 39 10.57 -6.93 2.51
CA ARG A 39 11.62 -6.70 3.50
C ARG A 39 12.98 -6.31 2.93
N LEU A 40 13.22 -6.55 1.63
CA LEU A 40 14.45 -6.22 0.88
C LEU A 40 15.76 -6.47 1.65
N ARG A 41 15.81 -7.57 2.41
CA ARG A 41 17.02 -7.99 3.12
C ARG A 41 17.26 -9.49 2.96
N PRO A 42 18.50 -9.96 3.17
CA PRO A 42 18.75 -11.38 3.30
C PRO A 42 18.03 -11.96 4.51
N HIS A 43 17.43 -13.14 4.34
CA HIS A 43 16.78 -13.92 5.39
C HIS A 43 17.39 -15.30 5.51
N SER A 44 17.43 -15.83 6.72
CA SER A 44 17.91 -17.19 6.92
C SER A 44 16.89 -18.21 6.39
N ARG A 45 17.37 -19.37 5.94
CA ARG A 45 16.48 -20.46 5.49
C ARG A 45 15.53 -20.94 6.62
N PRO A 46 15.98 -21.11 7.88
CA PRO A 46 15.07 -21.48 8.96
C PRO A 46 13.99 -20.44 9.25
N GLU A 47 14.32 -19.15 9.21
CA GLU A 47 13.35 -18.05 9.37
C GLU A 47 12.27 -18.12 8.29
N LEU A 48 12.67 -18.20 7.02
CA LEU A 48 11.74 -18.29 5.89
C LEU A 48 10.86 -19.55 5.97
N ALA A 49 11.46 -20.70 6.31
CA ALA A 49 10.71 -21.94 6.46
C ALA A 49 9.62 -21.79 7.53
N ASN A 50 9.96 -21.21 8.69
CA ASN A 50 9.03 -21.01 9.78
C ASN A 50 7.91 -20.01 9.43
N VAL A 51 8.26 -18.89 8.79
CA VAL A 51 7.27 -17.85 8.46
C VAL A 51 6.31 -18.29 7.36
N LEU A 52 6.80 -18.99 6.33
CA LEU A 52 5.99 -19.40 5.18
C LEU A 52 5.18 -20.69 5.43
N TRP A 53 5.61 -21.52 6.39
CA TRP A 53 4.91 -22.75 6.78
C TRP A 53 4.79 -22.88 8.32
N PRO A 54 4.10 -21.94 9.00
CA PRO A 54 4.10 -21.85 10.47
C PRO A 54 3.43 -23.03 11.19
N PHE A 55 2.60 -23.80 10.48
CA PHE A 55 1.86 -24.95 11.03
C PHE A 55 2.48 -26.30 10.66
N ARG A 56 3.77 -26.32 10.29
CA ARG A 56 4.50 -27.53 9.92
C ARG A 56 5.67 -27.77 10.87
N SER A 57 6.10 -29.03 11.00
CA SER A 57 7.32 -29.33 11.73
C SER A 57 8.52 -28.66 11.05
N ARG A 58 9.61 -28.44 11.81
CA ARG A 58 10.82 -27.80 11.31
C ARG A 58 11.37 -28.47 10.04
N ASP A 59 11.39 -29.80 10.02
CA ASP A 59 11.89 -30.57 8.87
C ASP A 59 10.97 -30.48 7.65
N GLN A 60 9.65 -30.52 7.86
CA GLN A 60 8.67 -30.34 6.80
C GLN A 60 8.73 -28.93 6.20
N ALA A 61 8.84 -27.90 7.04
CA ALA A 61 8.97 -26.52 6.61
C ALA A 61 10.27 -26.31 5.81
N ALA A 62 11.39 -26.87 6.27
CA ALA A 62 12.67 -26.81 5.56
C ALA A 62 12.62 -27.58 4.22
N ALA A 63 11.95 -28.74 4.16
CA ALA A 63 11.73 -29.49 2.92
C ALA A 63 10.87 -28.70 1.93
N ASN A 64 9.79 -28.07 2.38
CA ASN A 64 8.93 -27.22 1.55
C ASN A 64 9.67 -25.98 1.03
N LEU A 65 10.50 -25.35 1.86
CA LEU A 65 11.33 -24.24 1.42
C LEU A 65 12.31 -24.69 0.34
N ARG A 66 13.01 -25.81 0.54
CA ARG A 66 13.89 -26.39 -0.50
C ARG A 66 13.14 -26.60 -1.80
N LYS A 67 11.99 -27.29 -1.77
CA LYS A 67 11.17 -27.56 -2.96
C LYS A 67 10.73 -26.27 -3.67
N THR A 68 10.43 -25.22 -2.91
CA THR A 68 10.04 -23.91 -3.45
C THR A 68 11.22 -23.20 -4.10
N LEU A 69 12.40 -23.22 -3.47
CA LEU A 69 13.62 -22.61 -4.04
C LEU A 69 14.13 -23.33 -5.29
N TRP A 70 13.92 -24.66 -5.38
CA TRP A 70 14.27 -25.46 -6.55
C TRP A 70 13.31 -25.32 -7.74
N GLN A 71 12.27 -24.49 -7.65
CA GLN A 71 11.36 -24.27 -8.79
C GLN A 71 12.13 -23.63 -9.95
N GLU A 72 12.18 -24.31 -11.09
CA GLU A 72 12.93 -23.87 -12.28
C GLU A 72 12.65 -22.41 -12.67
N ARG A 73 11.41 -21.95 -12.49
CA ARG A 73 11.02 -20.56 -12.78
C ARG A 73 11.81 -19.53 -11.97
N LEU A 74 12.03 -19.78 -10.68
CA LEU A 74 12.82 -18.87 -9.83
C LEU A 74 14.27 -18.78 -10.31
N GLY A 75 14.85 -19.91 -10.74
CA GLY A 75 16.19 -19.94 -11.32
C GLY A 75 16.25 -19.23 -12.67
N SER A 76 15.27 -19.48 -13.56
CA SER A 76 15.21 -18.87 -14.90
C SER A 76 15.07 -17.35 -14.88
N TRP A 77 14.45 -16.81 -13.83
CA TRP A 77 14.27 -15.38 -13.66
C TRP A 77 15.42 -14.69 -12.93
N GLY A 78 16.32 -15.44 -12.31
CA GLY A 78 17.34 -14.85 -11.43
C GLY A 78 16.74 -13.97 -10.33
N LEU A 79 15.48 -14.19 -9.94
CA LEU A 79 14.75 -13.30 -9.03
C LEU A 79 15.19 -13.46 -7.57
N VAL A 80 15.61 -14.67 -7.22
CA VAL A 80 15.97 -15.06 -5.86
C VAL A 80 17.36 -15.64 -5.86
N GLU A 81 18.25 -15.02 -5.10
CA GLU A 81 19.54 -15.58 -4.78
C GLU A 81 19.43 -16.40 -3.49
N SER A 82 19.94 -17.63 -3.53
CA SER A 82 19.98 -18.50 -2.37
C SER A 82 21.36 -19.14 -2.25
N ASN A 83 21.92 -19.07 -1.05
CA ASN A 83 23.09 -19.84 -0.66
C ASN A 83 22.75 -20.72 0.57
N ALA A 84 23.78 -21.30 1.19
CA ALA A 84 23.62 -22.18 2.35
C ALA A 84 23.01 -21.48 3.58
N SER A 85 23.30 -20.19 3.78
CA SER A 85 22.90 -19.44 4.98
C SER A 85 21.73 -18.48 4.76
N ALA A 86 21.60 -17.93 3.56
CA ALA A 86 20.66 -16.85 3.27
C ALA A 86 19.92 -17.01 1.94
N VAL A 87 18.77 -16.35 1.88
CA VAL A 87 17.94 -16.18 0.70
C VAL A 87 17.56 -14.70 0.62
N ARG A 88 17.66 -14.10 -0.57
CA ARG A 88 17.28 -12.69 -0.80
C ARG A 88 16.63 -12.51 -2.17
N LEU A 89 15.85 -11.45 -2.31
CA LEU A 89 15.45 -10.94 -3.63
C LEU A 89 16.66 -10.29 -4.29
N VAL A 90 16.80 -10.45 -5.60
CA VAL A 90 17.83 -9.77 -6.39
C VAL A 90 17.46 -8.30 -6.57
N CYS A 91 18.44 -7.41 -6.41
CA CYS A 91 18.23 -5.95 -6.34
C CYS A 91 17.75 -5.30 -7.64
N GLU A 92 17.84 -6.01 -8.78
CA GLU A 92 17.40 -5.52 -10.07
C GLU A 92 15.88 -5.66 -10.30
N ALA A 93 15.18 -6.39 -9.42
CA ALA A 93 13.74 -6.52 -9.50
C ALA A 93 13.04 -5.22 -9.10
N ARG A 94 12.19 -4.68 -9.98
CA ARG A 94 11.34 -3.53 -9.65
C ARG A 94 10.20 -4.00 -8.75
N VAL A 95 10.11 -3.44 -7.55
CA VAL A 95 9.04 -3.73 -6.59
C VAL A 95 8.20 -2.47 -6.39
N ASP A 96 6.92 -2.50 -6.78
CA ASP A 96 5.98 -1.37 -6.66
C ASP A 96 5.90 -0.82 -5.23
N PHE A 97 5.85 -1.72 -4.25
CA PHE A 97 5.76 -1.39 -2.83
C PHE A 97 6.96 -0.58 -2.34
N GLN A 98 8.14 -0.77 -2.93
CA GLN A 98 9.35 -0.04 -2.52
C GLN A 98 9.35 1.39 -3.06
N LEU A 99 8.80 1.58 -4.26
CA LEU A 99 8.52 2.92 -4.81
C LEU A 99 7.50 3.66 -3.95
N ALA A 100 6.43 2.96 -3.56
CA ALA A 100 5.38 3.52 -2.72
C ALA A 100 5.85 3.85 -1.28
N LEU A 101 6.64 2.98 -0.65
CA LEU A 101 7.28 3.27 0.63
C LEU A 101 8.18 4.50 0.55
N SER A 102 8.99 4.60 -0.50
CA SER A 102 9.89 5.75 -0.72
C SER A 102 9.10 7.05 -0.86
N ALA A 103 8.02 7.04 -1.64
CA ALA A 103 7.10 8.17 -1.79
C ALA A 103 6.45 8.57 -0.45
N GLY A 104 5.91 7.61 0.30
CA GLY A 104 5.29 7.88 1.60
C GLY A 104 6.27 8.48 2.61
N TYR A 105 7.46 7.88 2.76
CA TYR A 105 8.49 8.42 3.66
C TYR A 105 8.97 9.80 3.23
N ARG A 106 9.13 10.05 1.92
CA ARG A 106 9.49 11.37 1.40
C ARG A 106 8.46 12.42 1.82
N LEU A 107 7.16 12.14 1.66
CA LEU A 107 6.10 13.07 2.04
C LEU A 107 6.11 13.34 3.56
N LEU A 108 6.20 12.27 4.37
CA LEU A 108 6.23 12.35 5.84
C LEU A 108 7.43 13.14 6.37
N THR A 109 8.57 13.09 5.67
CA THR A 109 9.80 13.81 6.06
C THR A 109 9.92 15.21 5.45
N GLY A 110 8.86 15.70 4.79
CA GLY A 110 8.84 17.07 4.26
C GLY A 110 9.37 17.23 2.83
N GLY A 111 9.78 16.15 2.15
CA GLY A 111 10.23 16.19 0.76
C GLY A 111 9.07 16.48 -0.20
N ARG A 112 9.33 17.11 -1.35
CA ARG A 112 8.31 17.62 -2.28
C ARG A 112 7.42 16.49 -2.87
N PRO A 113 6.11 16.76 -3.11
CA PRO A 113 5.26 15.84 -3.86
C PRO A 113 5.78 15.62 -5.28
N GLU A 114 5.62 14.40 -5.77
CA GLU A 114 5.84 14.03 -7.17
C GLU A 114 4.52 13.63 -7.84
N PRO A 115 4.39 13.78 -9.18
CA PRO A 115 3.15 13.48 -9.89
C PRO A 115 2.64 12.05 -9.71
N SER A 116 3.53 11.09 -9.49
CA SER A 116 3.19 9.67 -9.30
C SER A 116 2.77 9.30 -7.87
N ASP A 117 2.90 10.21 -6.89
CA ASP A 117 2.67 9.88 -5.48
C ASP A 117 1.24 9.38 -5.23
N GLN A 118 0.25 10.00 -5.88
CA GLN A 118 -1.14 9.59 -5.73
C GLN A 118 -1.37 8.14 -6.20
N GLU A 119 -0.82 7.76 -7.37
CA GLU A 119 -0.96 6.40 -7.91
C GLU A 119 -0.20 5.38 -7.05
N LEU A 120 1.02 5.71 -6.62
CA LEU A 120 1.82 4.84 -5.75
C LEU A 120 1.18 4.58 -4.39
N LEU A 121 0.41 5.54 -3.88
CA LEU A 121 -0.26 5.47 -2.59
C LEU A 121 -1.72 5.02 -2.70
N ALA A 122 -2.18 4.52 -3.84
CA ALA A 122 -3.60 4.20 -4.04
C ALA A 122 -4.04 2.91 -3.34
N ASP A 123 -3.20 1.89 -3.35
CA ASP A 123 -3.63 0.52 -3.06
C ASP A 123 -3.04 -0.06 -1.77
N ASP A 124 -3.76 -1.02 -1.17
CA ASP A 124 -3.32 -1.74 0.03
C ASP A 124 -2.31 -2.83 -0.34
N LEU A 125 -1.44 -3.19 0.60
CA LEU A 125 -0.45 -4.24 0.41
C LEU A 125 -1.11 -5.62 0.56
N LEU A 126 -1.14 -6.42 -0.50
CA LEU A 126 -1.61 -7.82 -0.49
C LEU A 126 -2.95 -8.01 0.26
N PRO A 127 -4.02 -7.25 -0.09
CA PRO A 127 -5.22 -7.10 0.75
C PRO A 127 -5.97 -8.41 1.03
N THR A 128 -5.84 -9.42 0.17
CA THR A 128 -6.53 -10.71 0.29
C THR A 128 -5.70 -11.80 0.97
N TRP A 129 -4.48 -11.50 1.41
CA TRP A 129 -3.56 -12.53 1.88
C TRP A 129 -3.81 -12.90 3.35
N PRO A 130 -4.03 -14.19 3.66
CA PRO A 130 -4.38 -14.63 5.01
C PRO A 130 -3.15 -14.77 5.93
N ASP A 131 -1.95 -14.69 5.38
CA ASP A 131 -0.69 -14.89 6.09
C ASP A 131 -0.49 -13.79 7.16
N SER A 132 -0.15 -14.18 8.39
CA SER A 132 -0.04 -13.25 9.52
C SER A 132 1.00 -12.15 9.30
N TRP A 133 2.14 -12.51 8.69
CA TRP A 133 3.18 -11.54 8.33
C TRP A 133 2.67 -10.53 7.29
N ALA A 134 1.81 -10.94 6.36
CA ALA A 134 1.29 -10.06 5.31
C ALA A 134 0.27 -9.09 5.91
N ARG A 135 -0.63 -9.58 6.77
CA ARG A 135 -1.58 -8.72 7.51
C ARG A 135 -0.88 -7.67 8.36
N PHE A 136 0.21 -8.05 9.04
CA PHE A 136 0.99 -7.11 9.85
C PHE A 136 1.60 -6.00 8.99
N GLU A 137 2.25 -6.35 7.88
CA GLU A 137 2.86 -5.35 6.98
C GLU A 137 1.79 -4.53 6.25
N SER A 138 0.64 -5.12 5.91
CA SER A 138 -0.51 -4.41 5.34
C SER A 138 -1.06 -3.36 6.31
N ALA A 139 -1.24 -3.70 7.59
CA ALA A 139 -1.69 -2.73 8.59
C ALA A 139 -0.69 -1.59 8.79
N ARG A 140 0.62 -1.91 8.82
CA ARG A 140 1.69 -0.91 8.91
C ARG A 140 1.72 0.01 7.68
N TRP A 141 1.58 -0.57 6.48
CA TRP A 141 1.49 0.18 5.23
C TRP A 141 0.28 1.09 5.22
N HIS A 142 -0.88 0.58 5.64
CA HIS A 142 -2.13 1.31 5.68
C HIS A 142 -1.99 2.64 6.46
N GLU A 143 -1.50 2.59 7.69
CA GLU A 143 -1.28 3.80 8.50
C GLU A 143 -0.31 4.80 7.84
N LEU A 144 0.82 4.31 7.32
CA LEU A 144 1.81 5.15 6.65
C LEU A 144 1.21 5.82 5.40
N ARG A 145 0.48 5.05 4.60
CA ARG A 145 -0.16 5.48 3.35
C ARG A 145 -1.19 6.58 3.62
N LEU A 146 -2.08 6.39 4.59
CA LEU A 146 -3.09 7.41 4.92
C LEU A 146 -2.46 8.71 5.41
N ALA A 147 -1.48 8.63 6.33
CA ALA A 147 -0.78 9.81 6.80
C ALA A 147 -0.05 10.55 5.65
N SER A 148 0.52 9.79 4.71
CA SER A 148 1.19 10.36 3.53
C SER A 148 0.20 11.02 2.56
N LEU A 149 -0.95 10.39 2.31
CA LEU A 149 -2.03 10.94 1.48
C LEU A 149 -2.63 12.21 2.09
N GLU A 150 -2.84 12.26 3.40
CA GLU A 150 -3.30 13.48 4.08
C GLU A 150 -2.31 14.65 3.85
N ILE A 151 -1.00 14.41 3.97
CA ILE A 151 0.04 15.41 3.66
C ILE A 151 0.02 15.82 2.18
N LEU A 152 -0.08 14.86 1.27
CA LEU A 152 -0.15 15.11 -0.17
C LEU A 152 -1.34 16.01 -0.50
N GLY A 153 -2.52 15.70 0.06
CA GLY A 153 -3.73 16.46 -0.15
C GLY A 153 -3.63 17.91 0.36
N GLU A 154 -3.06 18.14 1.55
CA GLU A 154 -2.82 19.49 2.07
C GLU A 154 -1.88 20.31 1.18
N ARG A 155 -0.86 19.67 0.60
CA ARG A 155 0.07 20.36 -0.31
C ARG A 155 -0.57 20.69 -1.66
N LEU A 156 -1.33 19.75 -2.22
CA LEU A 156 -2.09 20.00 -3.44
C LEU A 156 -3.11 21.13 -3.26
N LEU A 157 -3.74 21.21 -2.08
CA LEU A 157 -4.62 22.33 -1.74
C LEU A 157 -3.85 23.66 -1.66
N ALA A 158 -2.69 23.68 -1.00
CA ALA A 158 -1.84 24.86 -0.92
C ALA A 158 -1.33 25.33 -2.29
N ASP A 159 -1.09 24.39 -3.21
CA ASP A 159 -0.68 24.65 -4.59
C ASP A 159 -1.88 24.94 -5.53
N HIS A 160 -3.08 25.14 -4.98
CA HIS A 160 -4.33 25.41 -5.72
C HIS A 160 -4.75 24.29 -6.71
N ASN A 161 -4.20 23.08 -6.57
CA ASN A 161 -4.61 21.92 -7.34
C ASN A 161 -5.80 21.22 -6.69
N TYR A 162 -6.95 21.90 -6.73
CA TYR A 162 -8.16 21.47 -6.03
C TYR A 162 -8.68 20.11 -6.49
N GLY A 163 -8.57 19.80 -7.79
CA GLY A 163 -9.02 18.51 -8.34
C GLY A 163 -8.24 17.34 -7.75
N ALA A 164 -6.91 17.44 -7.73
CA ALA A 164 -6.07 16.40 -7.15
C ALA A 164 -6.22 16.33 -5.61
N ALA A 165 -6.32 17.48 -4.93
CA ALA A 165 -6.55 17.53 -3.48
C ALA A 165 -7.86 16.83 -3.08
N ALA A 166 -8.96 17.09 -3.80
CA ALA A 166 -10.24 16.43 -3.58
C ALA A 166 -10.16 14.92 -3.85
N SER A 167 -9.47 14.52 -4.95
CA SER A 167 -9.26 13.11 -5.27
C SER A 167 -8.52 12.38 -4.15
N VAL A 168 -7.43 12.95 -3.63
CA VAL A 168 -6.64 12.37 -2.54
C VAL A 168 -7.46 12.29 -1.25
N ALA A 169 -8.22 13.34 -0.93
CA ALA A 169 -9.10 13.34 0.23
C ALA A 169 -10.14 12.20 0.16
N LEU A 170 -10.76 12.00 -1.02
CA LEU A 170 -11.72 10.92 -1.25
C LEU A 170 -11.10 9.52 -1.16
N MET A 171 -9.84 9.35 -1.55
CA MET A 171 -9.12 8.08 -1.36
C MET A 171 -9.01 7.73 0.14
N VAL A 172 -8.63 8.71 0.97
CA VAL A 172 -8.54 8.50 2.43
C VAL A 172 -9.92 8.30 3.05
N VAL A 173 -10.96 9.05 2.64
CA VAL A 173 -12.34 8.85 3.13
C VAL A 173 -12.86 7.46 2.76
N SER A 174 -12.52 6.94 1.58
CA SER A 174 -12.95 5.61 1.14
C SER A 174 -12.27 4.51 1.95
N ALA A 175 -10.99 4.70 2.29
CA ALA A 175 -10.22 3.76 3.11
C ALA A 175 -10.62 3.81 4.60
N GLU A 176 -10.82 5.01 5.14
CA GLU A 176 -11.16 5.26 6.54
C GLU A 176 -12.41 6.16 6.68
N PRO A 177 -13.62 5.59 6.50
CA PRO A 177 -14.87 6.34 6.48
C PRO A 177 -15.24 7.01 7.79
N TRP A 178 -14.47 6.95 8.87
CA TRP A 178 -14.82 7.60 10.13
C TRP A 178 -13.81 8.67 10.55
N ARG A 179 -12.75 8.88 9.75
CA ARG A 179 -11.76 9.93 10.01
C ARG A 179 -12.26 11.28 9.53
N GLU A 180 -12.22 12.27 10.41
CA GLU A 180 -12.59 13.66 10.08
C GLU A 180 -11.52 14.47 9.33
N PRO A 181 -10.19 14.30 9.57
CA PRO A 181 -9.18 15.07 8.85
C PRO A 181 -9.31 15.07 7.32
N PRO A 182 -9.47 13.92 6.63
CA PRO A 182 -9.64 13.93 5.17
C PRO A 182 -10.95 14.57 4.73
N ARG A 183 -11.98 14.58 5.59
CA ARG A 183 -13.24 15.30 5.31
C ARG A 183 -13.08 16.80 5.41
N ALA A 184 -12.35 17.27 6.42
CA ALA A 184 -12.01 18.67 6.56
C ALA A 184 -11.21 19.14 5.34
N LEU A 185 -10.26 18.32 4.86
CA LEU A 185 -9.50 18.60 3.65
C LEU A 185 -10.43 18.68 2.42
N LEU A 186 -11.33 17.71 2.23
CA LEU A 186 -12.29 17.73 1.12
C LEU A 186 -13.17 19.00 1.14
N MET A 187 -13.74 19.34 2.31
CA MET A 187 -14.55 20.55 2.48
C MET A 187 -13.75 21.82 2.21
N ARG A 188 -12.54 21.95 2.78
CA ARG A 188 -11.65 23.09 2.54
C ARG A 188 -11.27 23.22 1.06
N THR A 189 -11.10 22.10 0.37
CA THR A 189 -10.80 22.07 -1.06
C THR A 189 -11.96 22.63 -1.88
N HIS A 190 -13.20 22.19 -1.59
CA HIS A 190 -14.39 22.75 -2.23
C HIS A 190 -14.53 24.25 -1.97
N LEU A 191 -14.38 24.70 -0.72
CA LEU A 191 -14.46 26.11 -0.35
C LEU A 191 -13.40 26.96 -1.06
N ALA A 192 -12.14 26.50 -1.09
CA ALA A 192 -11.05 27.19 -1.77
C ALA A 192 -11.25 27.28 -3.29
N ASN A 193 -11.95 26.31 -3.88
CA ASN A 193 -12.36 26.31 -5.29
C ASN A 193 -13.64 27.14 -5.55
N GLY A 194 -14.24 27.76 -4.53
CA GLY A 194 -15.50 28.51 -4.64
C GLY A 194 -16.75 27.62 -4.76
N ASP A 195 -16.63 26.31 -4.55
CA ASP A 195 -17.72 25.34 -4.62
C ASP A 195 -18.36 25.13 -3.23
N TYR A 196 -19.04 26.16 -2.74
CA TYR A 196 -19.79 26.09 -1.47
C TYR A 196 -20.81 24.93 -1.44
N PRO A 197 -21.62 24.69 -2.50
CA PRO A 197 -22.52 23.54 -2.52
C PRO A 197 -21.80 22.19 -2.44
N GLY A 198 -20.58 22.08 -2.98
CA GLY A 198 -19.73 20.90 -2.81
C GLY A 198 -19.33 20.67 -1.36
N ALA A 199 -18.89 21.72 -0.66
CA ALA A 199 -18.51 21.62 0.75
C ALA A 199 -19.68 21.23 1.65
N GLU A 200 -20.86 21.82 1.43
CA GLU A 200 -22.08 21.49 2.18
C GLU A 200 -22.53 20.05 1.93
N ARG A 201 -22.51 19.60 0.67
CA ARG A 201 -22.82 18.20 0.31
C ARG A 201 -21.89 17.21 1.01
N ALA A 202 -20.58 17.49 1.03
CA ALA A 202 -19.59 16.63 1.68
C ALA A 202 -19.85 16.50 3.20
N PHE A 203 -20.18 17.61 3.87
CA PHE A 203 -20.54 17.61 5.29
C PHE A 203 -21.82 16.81 5.55
N GLU A 204 -22.86 17.06 4.75
CA GLU A 204 -24.17 16.42 4.92
C GLU A 204 -24.14 14.92 4.61
N GLU A 205 -23.32 14.50 3.64
CA GLU A 205 -23.06 13.08 3.39
C GLU A 205 -22.41 12.42 4.60
N TYR A 206 -21.37 13.01 5.17
CA TYR A 206 -20.75 12.46 6.38
C TYR A 206 -21.70 12.40 7.56
N ARG A 207 -22.48 13.48 7.78
CA ARG A 207 -23.50 13.52 8.83
C ARG A 207 -24.52 12.39 8.69
N ARG A 208 -24.96 12.09 7.47
CA ARG A 208 -25.85 10.96 7.19
C ARG A 208 -25.18 9.62 7.44
N GLN A 209 -23.92 9.44 7.02
CA GLN A 209 -23.15 8.22 7.26
C GLN A 209 -22.99 7.94 8.76
N LEU A 210 -22.63 8.95 9.56
CA LEU A 210 -22.50 8.81 11.02
C LEU A 210 -23.82 8.44 11.69
N LYS A 211 -24.92 9.13 11.36
CA LYS A 211 -26.24 8.81 11.92
C LYS A 211 -26.73 7.41 11.54
N ALA A 212 -26.36 6.91 10.36
CA ALA A 212 -26.72 5.58 9.92
C ALA A 212 -25.89 4.48 10.64
N ALA A 213 -24.61 4.75 10.93
CA ALA A 213 -23.71 3.78 11.54
C ALA A 213 -23.70 3.82 13.08
N PHE A 214 -24.00 4.97 13.69
CA PHE A 214 -23.85 5.21 15.13
C PHE A 214 -25.04 5.99 15.68
N ARG A 215 -25.45 5.67 16.91
CA ARG A 215 -26.64 6.27 17.56
C ARG A 215 -26.40 7.72 18.00
N ASP A 216 -25.23 7.99 18.58
CA ASP A 216 -24.96 9.25 19.30
C ASP A 216 -23.74 10.00 18.75
N LEU A 217 -23.34 9.73 17.50
CA LEU A 217 -22.24 10.46 16.84
C LEU A 217 -22.77 11.47 15.82
N ALA A 218 -22.13 12.63 15.80
CA ALA A 218 -22.33 13.70 14.84
C ALA A 218 -20.96 14.23 14.39
N PRO A 219 -20.88 14.89 13.21
CA PRO A 219 -19.66 15.59 12.83
C PRO A 219 -19.25 16.60 13.89
N SER A 220 -17.95 16.76 14.12
CA SER A 220 -17.46 17.71 15.12
C SER A 220 -17.77 19.17 14.79
N ASP A 221 -17.77 20.01 15.82
CA ASP A 221 -17.89 21.47 15.67
C ASP A 221 -16.78 22.08 14.80
N ARG A 222 -15.62 21.40 14.70
CA ARG A 222 -14.54 21.82 13.81
C ARG A 222 -14.98 21.74 12.35
N LEU A 223 -15.63 20.65 11.94
CA LEU A 223 -16.15 20.52 10.58
C LEU A 223 -17.30 21.50 10.33
N HIS A 224 -18.19 21.67 11.30
CA HIS A 224 -19.32 22.60 11.17
C HIS A 224 -18.86 24.05 10.96
N ARG A 225 -17.83 24.50 11.70
CA ARG A 225 -17.27 25.86 11.56
C ARG A 225 -16.69 26.16 10.18
N LEU A 226 -16.29 25.15 9.40
CA LEU A 226 -15.80 25.38 8.03
C LEU A 226 -16.87 25.95 7.10
N LEU A 227 -18.15 25.69 7.35
CA LEU A 227 -19.27 26.18 6.52
C LEU A 227 -19.78 27.56 6.97
N GLN A 228 -19.27 28.08 8.09
CA GLN A 228 -19.71 29.37 8.67
C GLN A 228 -18.77 30.53 8.32
N ALA A 229 -17.67 30.26 7.61
CA ALA A 229 -16.66 31.23 7.21
C ALA A 229 -16.90 31.71 5.76
#